data_AF-A0A382KAG2-F1
#
_entry.id   AF-A0A382KAG2-F1
#
_cell.length_a   1.000
_cell.length_b   1.000
_cell.length_c   1.000
_cell.angle_alpha   90.00
_cell.angle_beta   90.00
_cell.angle_gamma   90.00
#
_symmetry.space_group_name_H-M   'P 1'
#
loop_
_entity.id
_entity.type
_entity.pdbx_description
1 polymer ?
#
loop_
_entity_poly.entity_id
_entity_poly.type
_entity_poly.pdbx_seq_one_letter_code
_entity_poly.pdbx_strand_id
1 'polypeptide(L)'
;MTSIARDSFGSIDGESVSLFTLANDRGAIVRIMEYGATLIGLSVPDRFEEPADVVLGFDTLEEYQTKSGSLGVIVGRVANRIAAGRFHLDGTDYQLAINNPPNHLHGGEGGFQRALWRGDVEDSLEGLGVRLTYASADGEDGYPGEVKVEVRYTLTKASGLRIDYYATTDRATPINLTNHAYFQLRGHDAGSIHQHVMRLKSSQYTVRDASGIPTGEVALVE
;
A
#
# COMPACT_ATOMS: atom_id res chain seq x y z
N MET A 1 24.76 -10.12 4.31
CA MET A 1 25.09 -10.03 2.87
C MET A 1 23.86 -9.50 2.16
N THR A 2 24.03 -8.70 1.12
CA THR A 2 22.92 -8.23 0.29
C THR A 2 22.41 -9.38 -0.57
N SER A 3 21.10 -9.62 -0.60
CA SER A 3 20.50 -10.73 -1.36
C SER A 3 19.07 -10.42 -1.79
N ILE A 4 18.65 -11.00 -2.91
CA ILE A 4 17.27 -11.01 -3.38
C ILE A 4 16.86 -12.44 -3.71
N ALA A 5 15.68 -12.83 -3.24
CA ALA A 5 15.05 -14.13 -3.51
C ALA A 5 13.62 -13.91 -4.03
N ARG A 6 13.16 -14.82 -4.88
CA ARG A 6 11.80 -14.86 -5.41
C ARG A 6 11.26 -16.28 -5.20
N ASP A 7 10.24 -16.39 -4.38
CA ASP A 7 9.58 -17.66 -4.04
C ASP A 7 8.11 -17.62 -4.46
N SER A 8 7.47 -18.78 -4.57
CA SER A 8 6.01 -18.86 -4.75
C SER A 8 5.31 -18.68 -3.40
N PHE A 9 4.22 -17.90 -3.40
CA PHE A 9 3.39 -17.61 -2.22
C PHE A 9 1.93 -17.99 -2.48
N GLY A 10 1.72 -19.12 -3.15
CA GLY A 10 0.39 -19.59 -3.56
C GLY A 10 0.03 -19.21 -4.99
N SER A 11 -1.24 -19.33 -5.33
CA SER A 11 -1.73 -19.05 -6.68
C SER A 11 -3.15 -18.47 -6.68
N ILE A 12 -3.47 -17.73 -7.75
CA ILE A 12 -4.80 -17.17 -8.05
C ILE A 12 -5.17 -17.64 -9.44
N ASP A 13 -6.30 -18.33 -9.58
CA ASP A 13 -6.78 -18.86 -10.87
C ASP A 13 -5.73 -19.68 -11.66
N GLY A 14 -4.87 -20.39 -10.91
CA GLY A 14 -3.78 -21.20 -11.48
C GLY A 14 -2.49 -20.43 -11.76
N GLU A 15 -2.47 -19.12 -11.57
CA GLU A 15 -1.29 -18.28 -11.72
C GLU A 15 -0.53 -18.15 -10.40
N SER A 16 0.78 -18.44 -10.40
CA SER A 16 1.61 -18.31 -9.19
C SER A 16 1.75 -16.86 -8.77
N VAL A 17 1.54 -16.58 -7.49
CA VAL A 17 1.84 -15.29 -6.85
C VAL A 17 3.26 -15.35 -6.29
N SER A 18 4.08 -14.37 -6.62
CA SER A 18 5.47 -14.32 -6.13
C SER A 18 5.58 -13.55 -4.82
N LEU A 19 6.48 -14.03 -3.96
CA LEU A 19 7.02 -13.31 -2.82
C LEU A 19 8.48 -12.97 -3.08
N PHE A 20 8.81 -11.68 -3.00
CA PHE A 20 10.18 -11.18 -3.09
C PHE A 20 10.72 -10.94 -1.69
N THR A 21 11.89 -11.50 -1.38
CA THR A 21 12.62 -11.25 -0.14
C THR A 21 13.93 -10.54 -0.44
N LEU A 22 14.08 -9.32 0.08
CA LEU A 22 15.28 -8.49 -0.08
C LEU A 22 15.97 -8.36 1.26
N ALA A 23 17.27 -8.57 1.31
CA ALA A 23 18.08 -8.33 2.49
C ALA A 23 19.25 -7.40 2.16
N ASN A 24 19.60 -6.52 3.09
CA ASN A 24 20.81 -5.71 2.99
C ASN A 24 21.90 -6.20 3.97
N ASP A 25 23.08 -5.63 3.85
CA ASP A 25 24.24 -5.92 4.69
C ASP A 25 24.14 -5.40 6.13
N ARG A 26 23.10 -4.61 6.44
CA ARG A 26 22.81 -4.05 7.76
C ARG A 26 21.72 -4.82 8.52
N GLY A 27 21.33 -5.99 8.04
CA GLY A 27 20.38 -6.87 8.72
C GLY A 27 18.91 -6.53 8.50
N ALA A 28 18.59 -5.54 7.65
CA ALA A 28 17.20 -5.27 7.28
C ALA A 28 16.73 -6.29 6.23
N ILE A 29 15.52 -6.82 6.40
CA ILE A 29 14.88 -7.77 5.49
C ILE A 29 13.48 -7.26 5.15
N VAL A 30 13.16 -7.20 3.85
CA VAL A 30 11.87 -6.75 3.33
C VAL A 30 11.23 -7.88 2.54
N ARG A 31 9.93 -8.10 2.74
CA ARG A 31 9.13 -9.10 2.05
C ARG A 31 7.96 -8.45 1.34
N ILE A 32 7.89 -8.61 0.02
CA ILE A 32 6.88 -7.97 -0.84
C ILE A 32 6.19 -9.01 -1.72
N MET A 33 4.87 -9.03 -1.72
CA MET A 33 4.04 -9.97 -2.48
C MET A 33 3.43 -9.29 -3.73
N GLU A 34 3.28 -10.02 -4.83
CA GLU A 34 2.64 -9.51 -6.05
C GLU A 34 1.15 -9.14 -5.87
N TYR A 35 0.39 -9.95 -5.14
CA TYR A 35 -1.00 -9.64 -4.83
C TYR A 35 -1.08 -8.35 -3.99
N GLY A 36 -1.84 -7.37 -4.47
CA GLY A 36 -1.97 -6.04 -3.86
C GLY A 36 -0.67 -5.22 -3.80
N ALA A 37 0.39 -5.65 -4.48
CA ALA A 37 1.75 -5.13 -4.32
C ALA A 37 2.16 -4.96 -2.83
N THR A 38 1.83 -5.97 -2.03
CA THR A 38 1.75 -5.88 -0.56
C THR A 38 3.11 -5.96 0.11
N LEU A 39 3.40 -5.02 1.02
CA LEU A 39 4.48 -5.15 1.99
C LEU A 39 4.04 -6.10 3.11
N ILE A 40 4.47 -7.36 3.06
CA ILE A 40 4.04 -8.38 4.03
C ILE A 40 4.99 -8.52 5.23
N GLY A 41 6.19 -7.93 5.17
CA GLY A 41 7.16 -8.00 6.24
C GLY A 41 8.30 -6.98 6.08
N LEU A 42 8.75 -6.44 7.21
CA LEU A 42 9.86 -5.52 7.33
C LEU A 42 10.57 -5.82 8.65
N SER A 43 11.62 -6.62 8.59
CA SER A 43 12.46 -6.94 9.73
C SER A 43 13.62 -5.96 9.83
N VAL A 44 13.78 -5.33 10.99
CA VAL A 44 14.87 -4.38 11.27
C VAL A 44 15.52 -4.69 12.62
N PRO A 45 16.85 -4.57 12.74
CA PRO A 45 17.56 -4.80 13.99
C PRO A 45 17.30 -3.68 15.00
N ASP A 46 17.20 -4.05 16.26
CA ASP A 46 17.19 -3.12 17.38
C ASP A 46 18.62 -2.69 17.78
N ARG A 47 18.76 -2.00 18.92
CA ARG A 47 20.06 -1.53 19.42
C ARG A 47 21.02 -2.65 19.88
N PHE A 48 20.51 -3.87 20.07
CA PHE A 48 21.25 -5.07 20.43
C PHE A 48 21.48 -5.98 19.21
N GLU A 49 21.19 -5.47 18.00
CA GLU A 49 21.26 -6.20 16.73
C GLU A 49 20.26 -7.36 16.62
N GLU A 50 19.20 -7.36 17.45
CA GLU A 50 18.13 -8.34 17.40
C GLU A 50 17.04 -7.89 16.40
N PRO A 51 16.79 -8.66 15.32
CA PRO A 51 15.80 -8.28 14.31
C PRO A 51 14.37 -8.57 14.79
N ALA A 52 13.46 -7.65 14.51
CA ALA A 52 12.02 -7.84 14.69
C ALA A 52 11.26 -7.40 13.44
N ASP A 53 10.24 -8.17 13.03
CA ASP A 53 9.32 -7.74 11.96
C ASP A 53 8.37 -6.68 12.51
N VAL A 54 8.51 -5.45 12.02
CA VAL A 54 7.83 -4.27 12.56
C VAL A 54 6.56 -3.91 11.80
N VAL A 55 6.14 -4.70 10.82
CA VAL A 55 4.86 -4.50 10.12
C VAL A 55 3.89 -5.64 10.41
N LEU A 56 2.61 -5.31 10.53
CA LEU A 56 1.55 -6.31 10.66
C LEU A 56 1.22 -6.88 9.28
N GLY A 57 0.93 -8.17 9.23
CA GLY A 57 0.54 -8.89 8.03
C GLY A 57 -0.12 -10.23 8.36
N PHE A 58 -0.37 -11.01 7.31
CA PHE A 58 -0.80 -12.41 7.38
C PHE A 58 0.28 -13.35 6.85
N ASP A 59 0.17 -14.63 7.21
CA ASP A 59 1.17 -15.65 6.86
C ASP A 59 0.90 -16.28 5.49
N THR A 60 -0.31 -16.16 4.95
CA THR A 60 -0.74 -16.84 3.73
C THR A 60 -1.49 -15.94 2.77
N LEU A 61 -1.42 -16.23 1.46
CA LEU A 61 -2.18 -15.53 0.42
C LEU A 61 -3.69 -15.61 0.66
N GLU A 62 -4.21 -16.77 1.10
CA GLU A 62 -5.63 -16.98 1.37
C GLU A 62 -6.14 -16.00 2.45
N GLU A 63 -5.34 -15.74 3.49
CA GLU A 63 -5.69 -14.76 4.51
C GLU A 63 -5.76 -13.34 3.94
N TYR A 64 -4.85 -12.94 3.05
CA TYR A 64 -4.92 -11.64 2.37
C TYR A 64 -6.14 -11.51 1.46
N GLN A 65 -6.67 -12.62 0.92
CA GLN A 65 -7.87 -12.61 0.09
C GLN A 65 -9.16 -12.58 0.90
N THR A 66 -9.18 -13.25 2.06
CA THR A 66 -10.42 -13.52 2.80
C THR A 66 -10.59 -12.67 4.05
N LYS A 67 -9.50 -12.27 4.71
CA LYS A 67 -9.56 -11.44 5.92
C LYS A 67 -9.76 -9.97 5.56
N SER A 68 -10.41 -9.26 6.47
CA SER A 68 -10.54 -7.81 6.37
C SER A 68 -9.26 -7.12 6.86
N GLY A 69 -8.96 -5.98 6.26
CA GLY A 69 -7.82 -5.14 6.61
C GLY A 69 -6.98 -4.80 5.40
N SER A 70 -6.47 -3.58 5.38
CA SER A 70 -5.53 -3.11 4.35
C SER A 70 -4.11 -3.25 4.86
N LEU A 71 -3.70 -4.44 5.31
CA LEU A 71 -2.37 -4.64 5.90
C LEU A 71 -1.30 -4.62 4.82
N GLY A 72 -0.55 -3.52 4.72
CA GLY A 72 0.64 -3.43 3.86
C GLY A 72 0.38 -3.33 2.35
N VAL A 73 -0.89 -3.42 1.92
CA VAL A 73 -1.31 -3.35 0.51
C VAL A 73 -1.06 -1.95 -0.08
N ILE A 74 -0.91 -1.88 -1.41
CA ILE A 74 -1.07 -0.64 -2.15
C ILE A 74 -2.56 -0.34 -2.34
N VAL A 75 -2.94 0.88 -1.98
CA VAL A 75 -4.30 1.38 -2.09
C VAL A 75 -4.41 2.31 -3.29
N GLY A 76 -5.44 2.10 -4.11
CA GLY A 76 -5.78 2.90 -5.27
C GLY A 76 -7.05 2.37 -5.95
N ARG A 77 -7.65 3.05 -6.94
CA ARG A 77 -7.13 4.23 -7.68
C ARG A 77 -7.10 5.52 -6.85
N VAL A 78 -8.02 5.68 -5.90
CA VAL A 78 -8.05 6.80 -4.94
C VAL A 78 -8.07 6.27 -3.51
N ALA A 79 -7.01 6.57 -2.76
CA ALA A 79 -6.92 6.28 -1.34
C ALA A 79 -7.84 7.19 -0.52
N ASN A 80 -8.30 6.65 0.61
CA ASN A 80 -9.29 7.24 1.51
C ASN A 80 -10.68 7.35 0.87
N ARG A 81 -11.52 8.27 1.35
CA ARG A 81 -12.95 8.32 1.05
C ARG A 81 -13.28 9.29 -0.07
N ILE A 82 -14.29 8.93 -0.87
CA ILE A 82 -15.02 9.84 -1.76
C ILE A 82 -16.47 9.91 -1.29
N ALA A 83 -16.92 11.12 -0.97
CA ALA A 83 -18.24 11.39 -0.42
C ALA A 83 -19.34 10.87 -1.36
N ALA A 84 -20.29 10.10 -0.82
CA ALA A 84 -21.36 9.47 -1.59
C ALA A 84 -20.90 8.64 -2.82
N GLY A 85 -19.60 8.30 -2.88
CA GLY A 85 -18.98 7.70 -4.06
C GLY A 85 -19.16 8.50 -5.34
N ARG A 86 -19.29 9.83 -5.26
CA ARG A 86 -19.54 10.68 -6.43
C ARG A 86 -18.44 11.69 -6.64
N PHE A 87 -18.11 11.90 -7.90
CA PHE A 87 -17.29 13.03 -8.32
C PHE A 87 -17.71 13.49 -9.71
N HIS A 88 -17.38 14.74 -10.03
CA HIS A 88 -17.62 15.35 -11.33
C HIS A 88 -16.29 15.63 -12.00
N LEU A 89 -16.14 15.26 -13.27
CA LEU A 89 -14.92 15.47 -14.04
C LEU A 89 -15.27 15.75 -15.50
N ASP A 90 -14.73 16.83 -16.06
CA ASP A 90 -14.90 17.23 -17.46
C ASP A 90 -16.36 17.21 -17.95
N GLY A 91 -17.28 17.70 -17.13
CA GLY A 91 -18.71 17.76 -17.47
C GLY A 91 -19.49 16.46 -17.26
N THR A 92 -18.84 15.40 -16.76
CA THR A 92 -19.45 14.09 -16.54
C THR A 92 -19.52 13.75 -15.04
N ASP A 93 -20.68 13.27 -14.60
CA ASP A 93 -20.87 12.74 -13.25
C ASP A 93 -20.52 11.25 -13.21
N TYR A 94 -19.67 10.86 -12.27
CA TYR A 94 -19.27 9.47 -12.02
C TYR A 94 -19.86 8.98 -10.70
N GLN A 95 -20.37 7.75 -10.70
CA GLN A 95 -20.82 7.04 -9.51
C GLN A 95 -19.95 5.81 -9.29
N LEU A 96 -19.29 5.77 -8.15
CA LEU A 96 -18.47 4.67 -7.66
C LEU A 96 -19.27 3.78 -6.71
N ALA A 97 -18.76 2.59 -6.43
CA ALA A 97 -19.35 1.68 -5.45
C ALA A 97 -19.36 2.29 -4.04
N ILE A 98 -20.43 2.04 -3.28
CA ILE A 98 -20.57 2.46 -1.88
C ILE A 98 -20.11 1.32 -0.96
N ASN A 99 -18.81 1.03 -0.98
CA ASN A 99 -18.20 -0.04 -0.20
C ASN A 99 -17.91 0.35 1.26
N ASN A 100 -18.06 1.62 1.63
CA ASN A 100 -18.03 2.08 3.01
C ASN A 100 -19.20 3.05 3.27
N PRO A 101 -20.45 2.55 3.42
CA PRO A 101 -21.64 3.39 3.46
C PRO A 101 -21.54 4.56 4.44
N PRO A 102 -21.93 5.79 4.02
CA PRO A 102 -22.55 6.14 2.74
C PRO A 102 -21.53 6.45 1.61
N ASN A 103 -20.25 6.15 1.79
CA ASN A 103 -19.14 6.63 0.96
C ASN A 103 -18.47 5.49 0.15
N HIS A 104 -17.65 5.92 -0.81
CA HIS A 104 -16.65 5.05 -1.44
C HIS A 104 -15.34 5.14 -0.65
N LEU A 105 -14.60 4.04 -0.55
CA LEU A 105 -13.35 3.97 0.20
C LEU A 105 -12.30 3.15 -0.55
N HIS A 106 -11.07 3.65 -0.57
CA HIS A 106 -9.87 2.90 -0.97
C HIS A 106 -9.98 2.24 -2.35
N GLY A 107 -10.53 2.97 -3.32
CA GLY A 107 -10.65 2.51 -4.69
C GLY A 107 -11.73 1.46 -4.95
N GLY A 108 -12.50 1.03 -3.96
CA GLY A 108 -13.63 0.11 -4.16
C GLY A 108 -13.37 -1.31 -3.66
N GLU A 109 -14.21 -2.24 -4.09
CA GLU A 109 -14.08 -3.65 -3.71
C GLU A 109 -13.02 -4.36 -4.55
N GLY A 110 -12.83 -3.97 -5.81
CA GLY A 110 -11.84 -4.54 -6.72
C GLY A 110 -10.50 -3.79 -6.76
N GLY A 111 -10.36 -2.73 -5.96
CA GLY A 111 -9.26 -1.76 -6.06
C GLY A 111 -7.87 -2.38 -5.94
N PHE A 112 -6.83 -1.55 -6.12
CA PHE A 112 -5.44 -1.98 -6.36
C PHE A 112 -4.89 -2.99 -5.33
N GLN A 113 -5.40 -2.94 -4.09
CA GLN A 113 -5.11 -3.88 -3.01
C GLN A 113 -5.52 -5.34 -3.28
N ARG A 114 -6.43 -5.59 -4.24
CA ARG A 114 -6.92 -6.93 -4.62
C ARG A 114 -6.49 -7.38 -6.01
N ALA A 115 -5.72 -6.55 -6.72
CA ALA A 115 -5.19 -6.89 -8.03
C ALA A 115 -3.96 -7.79 -7.90
N LEU A 116 -3.74 -8.64 -8.90
CA LEU A 116 -2.47 -9.36 -9.08
C LEU A 116 -1.53 -8.50 -9.92
N TRP A 117 -0.43 -8.04 -9.31
CA TRP A 117 0.57 -7.21 -9.99
C TRP A 117 1.66 -8.07 -10.62
N ARG A 118 2.35 -7.51 -11.61
CA ARG A 118 3.54 -8.13 -12.22
C ARG A 118 4.80 -7.59 -11.58
N GLY A 119 5.55 -8.45 -10.89
CA GLY A 119 6.79 -8.09 -10.20
C GLY A 119 8.06 -8.47 -10.95
N ASP A 120 8.96 -7.50 -11.09
CA ASP A 120 10.34 -7.67 -11.57
C ASP A 120 11.32 -7.21 -10.49
N VAL A 121 12.43 -7.95 -10.33
CA VAL A 121 13.52 -7.54 -9.46
C VAL A 121 14.32 -6.41 -10.09
N GLU A 122 14.78 -5.48 -9.27
CA GLU A 122 15.67 -4.38 -9.67
C GLU A 122 16.91 -4.38 -8.78
N ASP A 123 18.07 -4.13 -9.38
CA ASP A 123 19.31 -3.85 -8.66
C ASP A 123 19.86 -2.52 -9.17
N SER A 124 20.06 -1.58 -8.25
CA SER A 124 20.42 -0.21 -8.55
C SER A 124 21.52 0.29 -7.61
N LEU A 125 22.12 1.43 -7.97
CA LEU A 125 23.11 2.07 -7.11
C LEU A 125 22.56 2.45 -5.72
N GLU A 126 21.24 2.68 -5.62
CA GLU A 126 20.54 3.05 -4.38
C GLU A 126 20.27 1.85 -3.46
N GLY A 127 20.14 0.66 -4.03
CA GLY A 127 19.82 -0.59 -3.32
C GLY A 127 19.09 -1.60 -4.19
N LEU A 128 18.74 -2.73 -3.57
CA LEU A 128 17.90 -3.77 -4.17
C LEU A 128 16.44 -3.32 -4.17
N GLY A 129 15.69 -3.68 -5.20
CA GLY A 129 14.30 -3.30 -5.33
C GLY A 129 13.43 -4.32 -6.05
N VAL A 130 12.13 -4.02 -6.04
CA VAL A 130 11.11 -4.72 -6.80
C VAL A 130 10.23 -3.67 -7.45
N ARG A 131 10.06 -3.76 -8.77
CA ARG A 131 9.11 -2.99 -9.54
C ARG A 131 7.87 -3.82 -9.77
N LEU A 132 6.73 -3.33 -9.33
CA LEU A 132 5.43 -3.94 -9.54
C LEU A 132 4.59 -3.09 -10.48
N THR A 133 3.98 -3.70 -11.48
CA THR A 133 3.11 -3.00 -12.43
C THR A 133 1.72 -3.61 -12.51
N TYR A 134 0.72 -2.75 -12.74
CA TYR A 134 -0.67 -3.14 -12.97
C TYR A 134 -1.31 -2.17 -13.97
N ALA A 135 -2.20 -2.68 -14.81
CA ALA A 135 -2.98 -1.90 -15.76
C ALA A 135 -4.45 -1.98 -15.37
N SER A 136 -4.97 -0.89 -14.81
CA SER A 136 -6.35 -0.74 -14.39
C SER A 136 -7.16 -0.21 -15.58
N ALA A 137 -8.18 -0.94 -16.02
CA ALA A 137 -8.90 -0.62 -17.25
C ALA A 137 -9.78 0.66 -17.13
N ASP A 138 -10.21 1.23 -18.26
CA ASP A 138 -11.29 2.24 -18.27
C ASP A 138 -12.57 1.62 -17.66
N GLY A 139 -13.16 2.32 -16.70
CA GLY A 139 -14.35 1.89 -15.97
C GLY A 139 -14.09 0.95 -14.79
N GLU A 140 -12.84 0.55 -14.52
CA GLU A 140 -12.52 -0.30 -13.37
C GLU A 140 -12.87 0.41 -12.06
N ASP A 141 -13.62 -0.28 -11.19
CA ASP A 141 -14.26 0.26 -9.98
C ASP A 141 -15.08 1.56 -10.21
N GLY A 142 -15.47 1.84 -11.46
CA GLY A 142 -16.24 3.03 -11.87
C GLY A 142 -15.40 4.25 -12.26
N TYR A 143 -14.07 4.16 -12.26
CA TYR A 143 -13.19 5.28 -12.62
C TYR A 143 -12.95 5.37 -14.13
N PRO A 144 -12.92 6.58 -14.73
CA PRO A 144 -12.64 6.76 -16.15
C PRO A 144 -11.15 6.58 -16.47
N GLY A 145 -10.85 6.18 -17.71
CA GLY A 145 -9.50 6.07 -18.25
C GLY A 145 -8.78 4.79 -17.82
N GLU A 146 -7.98 4.24 -18.74
CA GLU A 146 -6.98 3.25 -18.38
C GLU A 146 -5.90 3.93 -17.52
N VAL A 147 -5.46 3.28 -16.45
CA VAL A 147 -4.32 3.70 -15.64
C VAL A 147 -3.28 2.60 -15.64
N LYS A 148 -2.11 2.89 -16.20
CA LYS A 148 -0.90 2.07 -16.01
C LYS A 148 -0.21 2.59 -14.77
N VAL A 149 -0.17 1.76 -13.73
CA VAL A 149 0.43 2.10 -12.45
C VAL A 149 1.66 1.23 -12.21
N GLU A 150 2.67 1.85 -11.63
CA GLU A 150 3.92 1.21 -11.22
C GLU A 150 4.25 1.63 -9.80
N VAL A 151 4.62 0.66 -8.97
CA VAL A 151 5.11 0.85 -7.62
C VAL A 151 6.49 0.23 -7.50
N ARG A 152 7.47 1.01 -7.05
CA ARG A 152 8.83 0.51 -6.78
C ARG A 152 9.09 0.50 -5.30
N TYR A 153 9.42 -0.67 -4.77
CA TYR A 153 10.01 -0.80 -3.45
C TYR A 153 11.53 -0.86 -3.59
N THR A 154 12.26 -0.08 -2.81
CA THR A 154 13.73 -0.13 -2.76
C THR A 154 14.20 -0.25 -1.32
N LEU A 155 14.86 -1.36 -1.00
CA LEU A 155 15.63 -1.52 0.22
C LEU A 155 16.99 -0.84 0.04
N THR A 156 17.11 0.35 0.60
CA THR A 156 18.31 1.18 0.45
C THR A 156 19.50 0.62 1.23
N LYS A 157 20.71 1.00 0.81
CA LYS A 157 21.96 0.67 1.53
C LYS A 157 22.05 1.25 2.95
N ALA A 158 21.21 2.24 3.27
CA ALA A 158 21.12 2.86 4.58
C ALA A 158 19.99 2.27 5.46
N SER A 159 19.45 1.09 5.10
CA SER A 159 18.33 0.43 5.79
C SER A 159 17.01 1.22 5.82
N GLY A 160 16.82 2.14 4.87
CA GLY A 160 15.51 2.72 4.57
C GLY A 160 14.76 1.88 3.54
N LEU A 161 13.44 1.76 3.71
CA LEU A 161 12.54 1.29 2.65
C LEU A 161 11.94 2.52 1.95
N ARG A 162 12.21 2.64 0.65
CA ARG A 162 11.62 3.67 -0.21
C ARG A 162 10.50 3.06 -1.05
N ILE A 163 9.40 3.78 -1.21
CA ILE A 163 8.29 3.40 -2.07
C ILE A 163 8.03 4.55 -3.04
N ASP A 164 8.25 4.33 -4.33
CA ASP A 164 7.96 5.28 -5.40
C ASP A 164 6.70 4.85 -6.14
N TYR A 165 5.88 5.84 -6.52
CA TYR A 165 4.63 5.64 -7.24
C TYR A 165 4.68 6.37 -8.57
N TYR A 166 4.36 5.65 -9.65
CA TYR A 166 4.24 6.23 -10.98
C TYR A 166 2.91 5.81 -11.58
N ALA A 167 2.29 6.73 -12.32
CA ALA A 167 1.07 6.42 -13.04
C ALA A 167 0.95 7.26 -14.30
N THR A 168 0.42 6.64 -15.34
CA THR A 168 0.03 7.31 -16.59
C THR A 168 -1.38 6.87 -16.96
N THR A 169 -2.11 7.76 -17.62
CA THR A 169 -3.49 7.50 -18.02
C THR A 169 -3.77 8.03 -19.43
N ASP A 170 -4.76 7.44 -20.10
CA ASP A 170 -5.21 7.85 -21.44
C ASP A 170 -6.37 8.87 -21.40
N ARG A 171 -6.97 9.10 -20.23
CA ARG A 171 -8.04 10.07 -20.00
C ARG A 171 -7.90 10.71 -18.62
N ALA A 172 -8.41 11.92 -18.44
CA ALA A 172 -8.48 12.53 -17.11
C ALA A 172 -9.17 11.59 -16.10
N THR A 173 -8.52 11.39 -14.95
CA THR A 173 -9.01 10.52 -13.87
C THR A 173 -8.37 10.94 -12.55
N PRO A 174 -9.08 10.85 -11.41
CA PRO A 174 -8.46 11.08 -10.12
C PRO A 174 -7.51 9.93 -9.77
N ILE A 175 -6.35 10.26 -9.20
CA ILE A 175 -5.40 9.27 -8.70
C ILE A 175 -4.78 9.73 -7.38
N ASN A 176 -4.76 8.84 -6.40
CA ASN A 176 -4.16 9.06 -5.10
C ASN A 176 -3.73 7.72 -4.51
N LEU A 177 -2.43 7.44 -4.50
CA LEU A 177 -1.87 6.14 -4.14
C LEU A 177 -1.17 6.22 -2.77
N THR A 178 -1.27 5.14 -1.99
CA THR A 178 -0.51 4.98 -0.74
C THR A 178 -0.24 3.51 -0.47
N ASN A 179 0.74 3.23 0.39
CA ASN A 179 0.87 1.94 1.05
C ASN A 179 0.12 2.00 2.41
N HIS A 180 -0.51 0.91 2.82
CA HIS A 180 -1.31 0.85 4.05
C HIS A 180 -0.65 -0.03 5.15
N ALA A 181 0.68 -0.03 5.25
CA ALA A 181 1.39 -0.72 6.31
C ALA A 181 1.00 -0.21 7.71
N TYR A 182 0.81 -1.15 8.63
CA TYR A 182 0.62 -0.89 10.05
C TYR A 182 1.89 -1.26 10.78
N PHE A 183 2.41 -0.33 11.58
CA PHE A 183 3.71 -0.50 12.24
C PHE A 183 3.57 -0.78 13.73
N GLN A 184 4.41 -1.69 14.20
CA GLN A 184 4.67 -1.95 15.60
C GLN A 184 6.18 -2.15 15.78
N LEU A 185 6.88 -1.05 16.11
CA LEU A 185 8.34 -1.00 16.21
C LEU A 185 8.98 -1.98 17.22
N ARG A 186 8.21 -2.58 18.13
CA ARG A 186 8.69 -3.61 19.07
C ARG A 186 8.56 -5.04 18.53
N GLY A 187 8.08 -5.21 17.30
CA GLY A 187 7.69 -6.48 16.70
C GLY A 187 6.18 -6.62 16.61
N HIS A 188 5.64 -7.07 15.47
CA HIS A 188 4.21 -7.10 15.16
C HIS A 188 3.32 -7.80 16.21
N ASP A 189 3.89 -8.69 17.02
CA ASP A 189 3.25 -9.45 18.09
C ASP A 189 3.39 -8.80 19.50
N ALA A 190 4.07 -7.66 19.61
CA ALA A 190 4.33 -6.97 20.89
C ALA A 190 3.11 -6.27 21.52
N GLY A 191 1.93 -6.43 20.92
CA GLY A 191 0.67 -5.88 21.43
C GLY A 191 0.52 -4.37 21.18
N SER A 192 0.22 -3.62 22.24
CA SER A 192 -0.17 -2.20 22.14
C SER A 192 0.96 -1.28 21.63
N ILE A 193 0.58 -0.26 20.87
CA ILE A 193 1.46 0.84 20.43
C ILE A 193 1.51 2.03 21.41
N HIS A 194 0.88 1.94 22.58
CA HIS A 194 0.79 3.08 23.52
C HIS A 194 2.14 3.56 24.08
N GLN A 195 3.19 2.75 23.95
CA GLN A 195 4.55 3.11 24.35
C GLN A 195 5.33 3.83 23.24
N HIS A 196 4.75 3.95 22.04
CA HIS A 196 5.39 4.59 20.91
C HIS A 196 5.33 6.11 21.09
N VAL A 197 6.46 6.75 20.77
CA VAL A 197 6.52 8.20 20.71
C VAL A 197 6.38 8.61 19.25
N MET A 198 5.29 9.29 18.93
CA MET A 198 5.05 9.82 17.59
C MET A 198 5.34 11.32 17.56
N ARG A 199 6.01 11.76 16.49
CA ARG A 199 6.16 13.17 16.16
C ARG A 199 5.72 13.39 14.73
N LEU A 200 4.67 14.19 14.53
CA LEU A 200 4.21 14.64 13.22
C LEU A 200 4.63 16.08 13.00
N LYS A 201 5.30 16.38 11.89
CA LYS A 201 5.69 17.75 11.54
C LYS A 201 4.54 18.45 10.79
N SER A 202 3.39 18.58 11.46
CA SER A 202 2.23 19.32 10.97
C SER A 202 1.65 20.15 12.10
N SER A 203 1.30 21.40 11.81
CA SER A 203 0.55 22.28 12.73
C SER A 203 -0.95 22.27 12.45
N GLN A 204 -1.41 21.48 11.47
CA GLN A 204 -2.79 21.44 11.01
C GLN A 204 -3.29 20.01 10.78
N TYR A 205 -4.60 19.83 10.85
CA TYR A 205 -5.28 18.59 10.49
C TYR A 205 -6.61 18.86 9.76
N THR A 206 -7.08 17.85 9.04
CA THR A 206 -8.35 17.90 8.32
C THR A 206 -9.48 17.50 9.25
N VAL A 207 -10.41 18.42 9.53
CA VAL A 207 -11.61 18.11 10.31
C VAL A 207 -12.52 17.23 9.47
N ARG A 208 -13.08 16.19 10.10
CA ARG A 208 -13.93 15.20 9.44
C ARG A 208 -15.28 15.09 10.13
N ASP A 209 -16.30 14.82 9.34
CA ASP A 209 -17.63 14.51 9.86
C ASP A 209 -17.70 13.08 10.44
N ALA A 210 -18.86 12.70 10.95
CA ALA A 210 -19.11 11.38 11.54
C ALA A 210 -18.97 10.22 10.52
N SER A 211 -19.05 10.50 9.22
CA SER A 211 -18.87 9.53 8.14
C SER A 211 -17.41 9.42 7.68
N GLY A 212 -16.52 10.24 8.26
CA GLY A 212 -15.10 10.30 7.95
C GLY A 212 -14.75 11.13 6.72
N ILE A 213 -15.69 11.95 6.22
CA ILE A 213 -15.45 12.88 5.11
C ILE A 213 -14.92 14.22 5.64
N PRO A 214 -13.89 14.80 5.02
CA PRO A 214 -13.46 16.16 5.32
C PRO A 214 -14.60 17.17 5.23
N THR A 215 -14.76 18.01 6.25
CA THR A 215 -15.76 19.10 6.23
C THR A 215 -15.34 20.26 5.32
N GLY A 216 -14.09 20.26 4.87
CA GLY A 216 -13.42 21.38 4.20
C GLY A 216 -12.63 22.28 5.17
N GLU A 217 -12.80 22.10 6.48
CA GLU A 217 -12.04 22.83 7.49
C GLU A 217 -10.65 22.22 7.72
N VAL A 218 -9.64 23.11 7.79
CA VAL A 218 -8.27 22.79 8.16
C VAL A 218 -7.98 23.48 9.49
N ALA A 219 -8.04 22.71 10.58
CA ALA A 219 -7.88 23.22 11.94
C ALA A 219 -6.43 23.13 12.42
N LEU A 220 -6.06 23.96 13.39
CA LEU A 220 -4.75 23.90 14.04
C LEU A 220 -4.71 22.74 15.03
N VAL A 221 -3.53 22.12 15.16
CA VAL A 221 -3.26 21.15 16.23
C VAL A 221 -3.07 21.93 17.54
N GLU A 222 -3.75 21.50 18.60
CA GLU A 222 -3.59 22.02 19.97
C GLU A 222 -2.37 21.44 20.68
#